data_AF-A0A813FHJ5-F1
#
_entry.id   AF-A0A813FHJ5-F1
#
_cell.length_a   1.000
_cell.length_b   1.000
_cell.length_c   1.000
_cell.angle_alpha   90.00
_cell.angle_beta   90.00
_cell.angle_gamma   90.00
#
_symmetry.space_group_name_H-M   'P 1'
#
loop_
_entity.id
_entity.type
_entity.pdbx_description
1 polymer ?
#
loop_
_entity_poly.entity_id
_entity_poly.type
_entity_poly.pdbx_seq_one_letter_code
_entity_poly.pdbx_strand_id
1 'polypeptide(L)'
;MAVIKARFLNRMAACVKEDKTVSGASRILLVKAKRAYDLLADGQRWEDFEEERKIRIEEGTLAKLRYSNGFYEGSILPPDEPPADPDEDAPKMTGRPLRQGKGVCLMSSGEIYEGDYWNDHRHGTGLCFWGNGDLCLGSWVKDKSHGFGLYYFSHGGSYVGEFAAGKIHGAGLHTWVDGS
;
A
#
# COMPACT_ATOMS: atom_id res chain seq x y z
N MET A 1 -6.81 -5.54 -20.91
CA MET A 1 -7.07 -4.53 -19.86
C MET A 1 -8.43 -4.71 -19.16
N ALA A 2 -9.55 -4.92 -19.85
CA ALA A 2 -10.86 -5.19 -19.21
C ALA A 2 -10.90 -6.42 -18.28
N VAL A 3 -10.10 -7.46 -18.57
CA VAL A 3 -10.03 -8.70 -17.78
C VAL A 3 -9.39 -8.49 -16.41
N ILE A 4 -8.44 -7.55 -16.28
CA ILE A 4 -7.77 -7.25 -15.00
C ILE A 4 -8.70 -6.43 -14.11
N LYS A 5 -9.38 -5.42 -14.68
CA LYS A 5 -10.48 -4.68 -14.03
C LYS A 5 -11.57 -5.64 -13.53
N ALA A 6 -12.01 -6.57 -14.36
CA ALA A 6 -13.04 -7.55 -13.98
C ALA A 6 -12.58 -8.54 -12.89
N ARG A 7 -11.36 -9.08 -12.96
CA ARG A 7 -10.83 -10.00 -11.93
C ARG A 7 -10.58 -9.30 -10.60
N PHE A 8 -10.10 -8.06 -10.63
CA PHE A 8 -9.91 -7.22 -9.46
C PHE A 8 -11.27 -6.85 -8.82
N LEU A 9 -12.23 -6.36 -9.62
CA LEU A 9 -13.60 -6.08 -9.16
C LEU A 9 -14.29 -7.32 -8.59
N ASN A 10 -14.10 -8.51 -9.19
CA ASN A 10 -14.69 -9.75 -8.68
C ASN A 10 -14.09 -10.18 -7.32
N ARG A 11 -12.78 -10.03 -7.11
CA ARG A 11 -12.15 -10.29 -5.81
C ARG A 11 -12.56 -9.26 -4.75
N MET A 12 -12.68 -7.99 -5.14
CA MET A 12 -13.10 -6.91 -4.25
C MET A 12 -14.59 -7.01 -3.88
N ALA A 13 -15.46 -7.37 -4.83
CA ALA A 13 -16.88 -7.57 -4.58
C ALA A 13 -17.16 -8.78 -3.68
N ALA A 14 -16.34 -9.84 -3.74
CA ALA A 14 -16.41 -10.95 -2.79
C ALA A 14 -16.09 -10.50 -1.36
N CYS A 15 -15.11 -9.61 -1.20
CA CYS A 15 -14.71 -9.04 0.09
C CYS A 15 -15.74 -8.02 0.64
N VAL A 16 -16.53 -7.39 -0.23
CA VAL A 16 -17.57 -6.40 0.14
C VAL A 16 -18.96 -7.03 0.39
N LYS A 17 -19.24 -8.23 -0.16
CA LYS A 17 -20.56 -8.89 -0.05
C LYS A 17 -20.77 -9.64 1.27
N GLU A 18 -19.75 -9.84 2.08
CA GLU A 18 -19.91 -10.44 3.40
C GLU A 18 -20.12 -9.37 4.49
N ASP A 19 -21.40 -9.28 4.88
CA ASP A 19 -21.90 -9.01 6.23
C ASP A 19 -22.37 -7.57 6.58
N LYS A 20 -23.58 -7.50 7.15
CA LYS A 20 -24.27 -6.28 7.61
C LYS A 20 -24.00 -5.97 9.08
N THR A 21 -22.98 -6.60 9.68
CA THR A 21 -22.69 -6.53 11.12
C THR A 21 -21.28 -6.00 11.46
N VAL A 22 -20.54 -5.46 10.48
CA VAL A 22 -19.07 -5.36 10.60
C VAL A 22 -18.55 -4.07 11.27
N SER A 23 -17.62 -4.27 12.21
CA SER A 23 -16.87 -3.30 13.00
C SER A 23 -16.15 -2.20 12.17
N GLY A 24 -15.80 -1.07 12.82
CA GLY A 24 -15.27 0.15 12.21
C GLY A 24 -13.94 -0.01 11.44
N ALA A 25 -13.17 -1.05 11.73
CA ALA A 25 -12.02 -1.42 10.93
C ALA A 25 -12.49 -1.81 9.50
N SER A 26 -13.55 -2.62 9.41
CA SER A 26 -14.07 -3.16 8.15
C SER A 26 -14.61 -2.04 7.29
N ARG A 27 -15.07 -0.93 7.89
CA ARG A 27 -15.39 0.31 7.19
C ARG A 27 -14.21 0.94 6.47
N ILE A 28 -12.96 0.80 6.90
CA ILE A 28 -11.80 1.44 6.24
C ILE A 28 -11.29 0.61 5.07
N LEU A 29 -11.29 -0.73 5.22
CA LEU A 29 -11.12 -1.66 4.09
C LEU A 29 -12.28 -1.51 3.11
N LEU A 30 -13.51 -1.35 3.59
CA LEU A 30 -14.65 -0.95 2.78
C LEU A 30 -14.41 0.41 2.13
N VAL A 31 -13.85 1.41 2.81
CA VAL A 31 -13.61 2.76 2.25
C VAL A 31 -12.50 2.73 1.21
N LYS A 32 -11.46 1.91 1.36
CA LYS A 32 -10.42 1.73 0.33
C LYS A 32 -10.91 0.88 -0.83
N ALA A 33 -11.65 -0.19 -0.56
CA ALA A 33 -12.32 -0.99 -1.58
C ALA A 33 -13.40 -0.20 -2.31
N LYS A 34 -14.14 0.64 -1.57
CA LYS A 34 -15.11 1.59 -2.10
C LYS A 34 -14.42 2.73 -2.80
N ARG A 35 -13.27 3.24 -2.37
CA ARG A 35 -12.50 4.26 -3.10
C ARG A 35 -11.92 3.67 -4.38
N ALA A 36 -11.43 2.45 -4.36
CA ALA A 36 -11.02 1.73 -5.57
C ALA A 36 -12.22 1.47 -6.49
N TYR A 37 -13.38 1.10 -5.94
CA TYR A 37 -14.64 0.95 -6.68
C TYR A 37 -15.14 2.29 -7.24
N ASP A 38 -15.12 3.36 -6.45
CA ASP A 38 -15.56 4.72 -6.78
C ASP A 38 -14.63 5.31 -7.85
N LEU A 39 -13.30 5.16 -7.72
CA LEU A 39 -12.35 5.48 -8.77
C LEU A 39 -12.61 4.68 -10.07
N LEU A 40 -13.23 3.50 -9.98
CA LEU A 40 -13.54 2.64 -11.15
C LEU A 40 -14.97 2.84 -11.70
N ALA A 41 -15.86 3.42 -10.90
CA ALA A 41 -17.29 3.63 -11.15
C ALA A 41 -17.62 5.10 -11.50
N ASP A 42 -16.86 6.05 -10.94
CA ASP A 42 -16.84 7.46 -11.32
C ASP A 42 -15.79 7.65 -12.41
N GLY A 43 -16.27 7.78 -13.65
CA GLY A 43 -15.42 7.85 -14.84
C GLY A 43 -14.43 9.01 -14.82
N GLN A 44 -14.79 10.15 -14.21
CA GLN A 44 -13.93 11.34 -14.20
C GLN A 44 -12.72 11.14 -13.30
N ARG A 45 -12.91 10.53 -12.13
CA ARG A 45 -11.82 10.20 -11.20
C ARG A 45 -10.88 9.11 -11.73
N TRP A 46 -11.39 8.21 -12.56
CA TRP A 46 -10.58 7.24 -13.30
C TRP A 46 -9.69 7.95 -14.33
N GLU A 47 -10.26 8.90 -15.05
CA GLU A 47 -9.54 9.70 -16.05
C GLU A 47 -8.41 10.52 -15.40
N ASP A 48 -8.68 11.20 -14.29
CA ASP A 48 -7.66 11.94 -13.52
C ASP A 48 -6.50 11.00 -13.09
N PHE A 49 -6.83 9.80 -12.60
CA PHE A 49 -5.83 8.80 -12.21
C PHE A 49 -5.01 8.30 -13.42
N GLU A 50 -5.65 8.06 -14.56
CA GLU A 50 -4.96 7.69 -15.79
C GLU A 50 -4.10 8.82 -16.34
N GLU A 51 -4.52 10.08 -16.22
CA GLU A 51 -3.74 11.26 -16.59
C GLU A 51 -2.50 11.40 -15.71
N GLU A 52 -2.63 11.33 -14.39
CA GLU A 52 -1.48 11.30 -13.48
C GLU A 52 -0.51 10.15 -13.84
N ARG A 53 -1.06 8.99 -14.20
CA ARG A 53 -0.26 7.85 -14.62
C ARG A 53 0.46 8.09 -15.95
N LYS A 54 -0.19 8.75 -16.93
CA LYS A 54 0.44 9.14 -18.20
C LYS A 54 1.56 10.15 -17.98
N ILE A 55 1.32 11.18 -17.17
CA ILE A 55 2.33 12.19 -16.80
C ILE A 55 3.58 11.49 -16.23
N ARG A 56 3.41 10.57 -15.27
CA ARG A 56 4.55 9.83 -14.70
C ARG A 56 5.26 8.93 -15.71
N ILE A 57 4.55 8.40 -16.72
CA ILE A 57 5.17 7.65 -17.81
C ILE A 57 6.00 8.57 -18.70
N GLU A 58 5.46 9.73 -19.07
CA GLU A 58 6.14 10.73 -19.91
C GLU A 58 7.37 11.34 -19.21
N GLU A 59 7.27 11.61 -17.91
CA GLU A 59 8.39 12.05 -17.07
C GLU A 59 9.44 10.96 -16.82
N GLY A 60 9.18 9.72 -17.22
CA GLY A 60 10.06 8.57 -16.94
C GLY A 60 10.10 8.19 -15.45
N THR A 61 9.20 8.74 -14.64
CA THR A 61 9.12 8.50 -13.19
C THR A 61 8.22 7.31 -12.85
N LEU A 62 7.51 6.68 -13.79
CA LEU A 62 6.79 5.43 -13.57
C LEU A 62 7.57 4.24 -14.15
N ALA A 63 7.82 3.22 -13.32
CA ALA A 63 8.44 2.00 -13.81
C ALA A 63 7.81 0.72 -13.26
N LYS A 64 8.02 -0.35 -14.01
CA LYS A 64 7.73 -1.72 -13.59
C LYS A 64 9.03 -2.46 -13.35
N LEU A 65 9.41 -2.62 -12.09
CA LEU A 65 10.64 -3.29 -11.69
C LEU A 65 10.34 -4.76 -11.38
N ARG A 66 11.15 -5.67 -11.94
CA ARG A 66 11.05 -7.11 -11.64
C ARG A 66 12.20 -7.53 -10.74
N TYR A 67 11.86 -8.23 -9.66
CA TYR A 67 12.78 -8.83 -8.72
C TYR A 67 12.66 -10.36 -8.80
N SER A 68 13.64 -11.07 -8.27
CA SER A 68 13.58 -12.54 -8.19
C SER A 68 12.39 -13.04 -7.36
N ASN A 69 11.93 -12.23 -6.40
CA ASN A 69 10.88 -12.56 -5.43
C ASN A 69 9.63 -11.69 -5.57
N GLY A 70 9.42 -11.01 -6.70
CA GLY A 70 8.26 -10.16 -6.87
C GLY A 70 8.38 -9.13 -7.98
N PHE A 71 7.43 -8.21 -8.03
CA PHE A 71 7.52 -7.04 -8.89
C PHE A 71 7.00 -5.80 -8.17
N TYR A 72 7.41 -4.65 -8.68
CA TYR A 72 6.97 -3.34 -8.28
C TYR A 72 6.42 -2.62 -9.51
N GLU A 73 5.34 -1.87 -9.35
CA GLU A 73 4.83 -0.94 -10.34
C GLU A 73 4.49 0.36 -9.62
N GLY A 74 5.14 1.45 -9.99
CA GLY A 74 4.96 2.72 -9.31
C GLY A 74 6.05 3.71 -9.65
N SER A 75 6.05 4.79 -8.88
CA SER A 75 7.00 5.86 -9.06
C SER A 75 8.42 5.44 -8.70
N ILE A 76 9.38 5.85 -9.51
CA ILE A 76 10.79 5.59 -9.29
C ILE A 76 11.55 6.91 -9.25
N LEU A 77 12.59 6.92 -8.43
CA LEU A 77 13.71 7.81 -8.64
C LEU A 77 14.63 7.09 -9.65
N PRO A 78 14.77 7.59 -10.89
CA PRO A 78 15.70 7.00 -11.85
C PRO A 78 17.11 6.97 -11.26
N PRO A 79 17.93 5.97 -11.63
CA PRO A 79 19.33 6.02 -11.30
C PRO A 79 19.96 7.25 -11.99
N ASP A 80 20.82 7.98 -11.26
CA ASP A 80 21.86 8.92 -11.74
C ASP A 80 21.68 10.40 -11.36
N GLU A 81 22.21 10.80 -10.20
CA GLU A 81 23.45 11.58 -9.99
C GLU A 81 23.74 11.51 -8.47
N PRO A 82 25.00 11.62 -8.01
CA PRO A 82 25.29 11.71 -6.58
C PRO A 82 24.45 12.83 -5.95
N PRO A 83 23.97 12.64 -4.71
CA PRO A 83 23.13 13.65 -4.05
C PRO A 83 23.80 15.02 -4.13
N ALA A 84 23.01 16.06 -4.41
CA ALA A 84 23.51 17.44 -4.46
C ALA A 84 24.17 17.86 -3.14
N ASP A 85 23.77 17.22 -2.04
CA ASP A 85 24.36 17.35 -0.71
C ASP A 85 24.79 15.96 -0.17
N PRO A 86 26.09 15.73 0.09
CA PRO A 86 26.58 14.47 0.67
C PRO A 86 26.12 14.22 2.12
N ASP A 87 25.55 15.22 2.81
CA ASP A 87 25.03 15.12 4.18
C ASP A 87 23.51 14.88 4.24
N GLU A 88 22.78 14.94 3.13
CA GLU A 88 21.40 14.42 3.08
C GLU A 88 21.42 12.89 3.16
N ASP A 89 20.36 12.30 3.72
CA ASP A 89 20.12 10.85 3.92
C ASP A 89 20.00 10.14 2.55
N ALA A 90 21.09 10.16 1.79
CA ALA A 90 21.13 10.11 0.34
C ALA A 90 20.71 8.76 -0.20
N PRO A 91 20.07 8.72 -1.38
CA PRO A 91 19.78 7.48 -2.06
C PRO A 91 21.08 6.69 -2.25
N LYS A 92 21.09 5.42 -1.82
CA LYS A 92 22.23 4.54 -2.06
C LYS A 92 22.50 4.48 -3.56
N MET A 93 23.74 4.73 -3.97
CA MET A 93 24.17 4.58 -5.36
C MET A 93 24.15 3.08 -5.72
N THR A 94 22.99 2.59 -6.15
CA THR A 94 22.74 1.15 -6.35
C THR A 94 22.88 0.70 -7.80
N GLY A 95 23.09 1.63 -8.75
CA GLY A 95 23.10 1.36 -10.19
C GLY A 95 21.75 0.90 -10.75
N ARG A 96 20.67 1.06 -9.97
CA ARG A 96 19.29 0.73 -10.35
C ARG A 96 18.34 1.85 -9.88
N PRO A 97 17.17 2.02 -10.52
CA PRO A 97 16.14 2.91 -10.01
C PRO A 97 15.70 2.50 -8.60
N LEU A 98 15.43 3.50 -7.76
CA LEU A 98 14.87 3.31 -6.43
C LEU A 98 13.35 3.53 -6.47
N ARG A 99 12.60 2.75 -5.69
CA ARG A 99 11.17 2.99 -5.49
C ARG A 99 10.99 4.30 -4.71
N GLN A 100 10.12 5.16 -5.21
CA GLN A 100 9.90 6.51 -4.69
C GLN A 100 8.43 6.92 -4.87
N GLY A 101 7.83 7.64 -3.94
CA GLY A 101 6.44 8.08 -4.05
C GLY A 101 5.45 6.89 -4.11
N LYS A 102 4.34 7.05 -4.83
CA LYS A 102 3.26 6.05 -4.85
C LYS A 102 3.65 4.81 -5.66
N GLY A 103 3.41 3.62 -5.10
CA GLY A 103 3.55 2.39 -5.86
C GLY A 103 2.92 1.16 -5.23
N VAL A 104 2.88 0.09 -6.01
CA VAL A 104 2.38 -1.23 -5.61
C VAL A 104 3.49 -2.25 -5.76
N CYS A 105 3.71 -3.06 -4.72
CA CYS A 105 4.63 -4.18 -4.74
C CYS A 105 3.87 -5.48 -4.48
N LEU A 106 4.18 -6.50 -5.26
CA LEU A 106 3.63 -7.85 -5.13
C LEU A 106 4.79 -8.82 -4.99
N MET A 107 4.84 -9.54 -3.88
CA MET A 107 5.88 -10.50 -3.55
C MET A 107 5.41 -11.92 -3.82
N SER A 108 6.34 -12.81 -4.16
CA SER A 108 6.06 -14.24 -4.33
C SER A 108 5.62 -14.93 -3.04
N SER A 109 5.89 -14.33 -1.88
CA SER A 109 5.37 -14.75 -0.57
C SER A 109 3.86 -14.54 -0.42
N GLY A 110 3.23 -13.81 -1.34
CA GLY A 110 1.84 -13.38 -1.21
C GLY A 110 1.68 -12.01 -0.53
N GLU A 111 2.77 -11.37 -0.10
CA GLU A 111 2.73 -9.99 0.41
C GLU A 111 2.40 -9.00 -0.70
N ILE A 112 1.50 -8.07 -0.40
CA ILE A 112 1.10 -6.97 -1.28
C ILE A 112 1.22 -5.68 -0.48
N TYR A 113 1.97 -4.71 -0.99
CA TYR A 113 2.00 -3.37 -0.42
C TYR A 113 1.55 -2.34 -1.46
N GLU A 114 0.63 -1.46 -1.06
CA GLU A 114 0.21 -0.29 -1.82
C GLU A 114 0.39 0.94 -0.93
N GLY A 115 1.24 1.87 -1.34
CA GLY A 115 1.49 3.06 -0.53
C GLY A 115 2.65 3.90 -1.02
N ASP A 116 3.12 4.79 -0.15
CA ASP A 116 4.28 5.61 -0.42
C ASP A 116 5.59 4.83 -0.20
N TYR A 117 6.59 5.22 -0.99
CA TYR A 117 7.97 4.78 -0.92
C TYR A 117 8.89 5.98 -0.80
N TRP A 118 9.99 5.80 -0.07
CA TRP A 118 11.08 6.75 0.01
C TRP A 118 12.40 6.00 0.05
N ASN A 119 13.29 6.27 -0.90
CA ASN A 119 14.61 5.62 -1.00
C ASN A 119 14.52 4.10 -0.86
N ASP A 120 13.67 3.47 -1.67
CA ASP A 120 13.46 2.03 -1.71
C ASP A 120 12.80 1.41 -0.46
N HIS A 121 12.36 2.21 0.50
CA HIS A 121 11.63 1.74 1.69
C HIS A 121 10.16 2.15 1.66
N ARG A 122 9.28 1.33 2.24
CA ARG A 122 7.90 1.77 2.53
C ARG A 122 7.96 2.97 3.48
N HIS A 123 7.25 4.02 3.11
CA HIS A 123 7.21 5.28 3.84
C HIS A 123 5.79 5.87 3.77
N GLY A 124 5.55 6.99 4.45
CA GLY A 124 4.32 7.77 4.29
C GLY A 124 3.08 6.96 4.69
N THR A 125 2.06 6.91 3.83
CA THR A 125 0.83 6.16 4.09
C THR A 125 0.76 4.93 3.20
N GLY A 126 0.42 3.78 3.77
CA GLY A 126 0.39 2.53 3.03
C GLY A 126 -0.55 1.48 3.62
N LEU A 127 -0.92 0.54 2.77
CA LEU A 127 -1.60 -0.70 3.12
C LEU A 127 -0.67 -1.87 2.78
N CYS A 128 -0.43 -2.72 3.75
CA CYS A 128 0.30 -3.97 3.60
C CYS A 128 -0.65 -5.13 3.88
N PHE A 129 -0.77 -6.04 2.93
CA PHE A 129 -1.38 -7.35 3.12
C PHE A 129 -0.25 -8.37 3.13
N TRP A 130 -0.19 -9.22 4.16
CA TRP A 130 0.84 -10.25 4.25
C TRP A 130 0.35 -11.57 3.69
N GLY A 131 1.28 -12.42 3.24
CA GLY A 131 0.94 -13.74 2.68
C GLY A 131 0.26 -14.69 3.68
N ASN A 132 0.35 -14.41 4.99
CA ASN A 132 -0.36 -15.13 6.04
C ASN A 132 -1.83 -14.67 6.21
N GLY A 133 -2.27 -13.62 5.50
CA GLY A 133 -3.62 -13.07 5.57
C GLY A 133 -3.77 -11.85 6.49
N ASP A 134 -2.73 -11.45 7.22
CA ASP A 134 -2.78 -10.24 8.05
C ASP A 134 -2.83 -8.98 7.17
N LEU A 135 -3.37 -7.90 7.72
CA LEU A 135 -3.42 -6.61 7.04
C LEU A 135 -3.05 -5.46 7.96
N CYS A 136 -2.21 -4.54 7.50
CA CYS A 136 -1.93 -3.30 8.21
C CYS A 136 -2.14 -2.10 7.31
N LEU A 137 -2.80 -1.10 7.87
CA LEU A 137 -3.03 0.19 7.28
C LEU A 137 -2.52 1.25 8.24
N GLY A 138 -1.71 2.18 7.77
CA GLY A 138 -1.29 3.30 8.60
C GLY A 138 -0.11 4.03 8.01
N SER A 139 0.61 4.73 8.87
CA SER A 139 1.85 5.37 8.49
C SER A 139 3.03 4.39 8.52
N TRP A 140 4.01 4.63 7.68
CA TRP A 140 5.20 3.79 7.50
C TRP A 140 6.44 4.66 7.54
N VAL A 141 7.49 4.15 8.20
CA VAL A 141 8.81 4.77 8.23
C VAL A 141 9.86 3.66 8.09
N LYS A 142 10.64 3.71 7.00
CA LYS A 142 11.74 2.77 6.72
C LYS A 142 11.29 1.31 6.89
N ASP A 143 10.25 0.92 6.14
CA ASP A 143 9.62 -0.41 6.12
C ASP A 143 8.86 -0.87 7.36
N LYS A 144 8.73 0.00 8.36
CA LYS A 144 8.05 -0.32 9.62
C LYS A 144 6.79 0.51 9.78
N SER A 145 5.71 -0.12 10.23
CA SER A 145 4.53 0.63 10.63
C SER A 145 4.87 1.58 11.78
N HIS A 146 4.31 2.78 11.71
CA HIS A 146 4.57 3.88 12.63
C HIS A 146 3.33 4.75 12.77
N GLY A 147 3.24 5.51 13.85
CA GLY A 147 2.11 6.42 14.11
C GLY A 147 0.79 5.66 14.26
N PHE A 148 -0.32 6.33 13.99
CA PHE A 148 -1.63 5.72 14.13
C PHE A 148 -1.95 4.80 12.94
N GLY A 149 -2.54 3.63 13.23
CA GLY A 149 -2.89 2.67 12.22
C GLY A 149 -3.97 1.68 12.66
N LEU A 150 -4.25 0.76 11.76
CA LEU A 150 -5.16 -0.35 11.89
C LEU A 150 -4.41 -1.62 11.50
N TYR A 151 -4.51 -2.65 12.32
CA TYR A 151 -4.01 -3.98 12.05
C TYR A 151 -5.16 -4.98 12.14
N TYR A 152 -5.22 -5.90 11.20
CA TYR A 152 -6.09 -7.05 11.23
C TYR A 152 -5.26 -8.30 11.26
N PHE A 153 -5.65 -9.16 12.17
CA PHE A 153 -5.12 -10.49 12.24
C PHE A 153 -5.93 -11.38 11.32
N SER A 154 -5.25 -12.20 10.55
CA SER A 154 -5.80 -13.27 9.72
C SER A 154 -6.75 -14.20 10.47
N HIS A 155 -6.55 -14.36 11.79
CA HIS A 155 -7.43 -15.12 12.66
C HIS A 155 -8.72 -14.38 13.08
N GLY A 156 -8.96 -13.15 12.60
CA GLY A 156 -10.21 -12.41 12.77
C GLY A 156 -10.21 -11.28 13.81
N GLY A 157 -9.11 -11.10 14.56
CA GLY A 157 -8.97 -9.98 15.49
C GLY A 157 -8.60 -8.67 14.77
N SER A 158 -8.68 -7.54 15.49
CA SER A 158 -8.15 -6.27 14.99
C SER A 158 -7.53 -5.43 16.10
N TYR A 159 -6.66 -4.50 15.72
CA TYR A 159 -6.10 -3.49 16.58
C TYR A 159 -6.13 -2.14 15.89
N VAL A 160 -6.63 -1.11 16.58
CA VAL A 160 -6.63 0.28 16.12
C VAL A 160 -5.90 1.11 17.16
N GLY A 161 -4.78 1.72 16.78
CA GLY A 161 -3.97 2.48 17.73
C GLY A 161 -2.61 2.85 17.19
N GLU A 162 -1.68 3.14 18.10
CA GLU A 162 -0.34 3.57 17.73
C GLU A 162 0.58 2.39 17.39
N PHE A 163 1.52 2.65 16.48
CA PHE A 163 2.58 1.75 16.09
C PHE A 163 3.92 2.46 16.24
N ALA A 164 4.93 1.73 16.70
CA ALA A 164 6.30 2.18 16.74
C ALA A 164 7.22 1.06 16.28
N ALA A 165 8.06 1.35 15.26
CA ALA A 165 9.04 0.41 14.72
C ALA A 165 8.46 -0.96 14.35
N GLY A 166 7.24 -0.99 13.78
CA GLY A 166 6.60 -2.22 13.30
C GLY A 166 5.83 -2.98 14.38
N LYS A 167 5.71 -2.42 15.59
CA LYS A 167 5.02 -3.05 16.72
C LYS A 167 3.88 -2.17 17.19
N ILE A 168 2.82 -2.81 17.68
CA ILE A 168 1.78 -2.15 18.48
C ILE A 168 2.46 -1.39 19.61
N HIS A 169 2.08 -0.12 19.77
CA HIS A 169 2.64 0.80 20.75
C HIS A 169 1.53 1.68 21.33
N GLY A 170 1.78 2.31 22.47
CA GLY A 170 0.92 3.37 22.99
C GLY A 170 -0.52 2.93 23.26
N ALA A 171 -1.45 3.87 23.08
CA ALA A 171 -2.87 3.63 23.26
C ALA A 171 -3.48 2.98 22.01
N GLY A 172 -4.37 2.02 22.23
CA GLY A 172 -5.15 1.43 21.15
C GLY A 172 -6.27 0.55 21.65
N LEU A 173 -7.19 0.24 20.74
CA LEU A 173 -8.30 -0.67 20.94
C LEU A 173 -7.95 -1.99 20.26
N HIS A 174 -7.80 -3.05 21.07
CA HIS A 174 -7.73 -4.41 20.57
C HIS A 174 -9.13 -5.02 20.57
N THR A 175 -9.50 -5.71 19.50
CA THR A 175 -10.74 -6.47 19.41
C THR A 175 -10.40 -7.91 19.11
N TRP A 176 -10.87 -8.81 19.96
CA TRP A 176 -10.68 -10.25 19.80
C TRP A 176 -11.79 -10.83 18.93
N VAL A 177 -11.58 -12.06 18.44
CA VAL A 177 -12.52 -12.76 17.53
C VAL A 177 -13.88 -13.00 18.21
N ASP A 178 -13.88 -13.13 19.53
CA ASP A 178 -15.09 -13.26 20.35
C ASP A 178 -15.81 -11.92 20.60
N GLY A 179 -15.28 -10.81 20.06
CA GLY A 179 -15.85 -9.47 20.19
C GLY A 179 -15.53 -8.77 21.50
N SER A 180 -14.63 -9.33 22.34
CA SER A 180 -14.14 -8.69 23.56
C SER A 180 -13.07 -7.63 23.32
#